data_AF-A0AAN8DFE4-F1
#
_entry.id   AF-A0AAN8DFE4-F1
#
_cell.length_a   1.000
_cell.length_b   1.000
_cell.length_c   1.000
_cell.angle_alpha   90.00
_cell.angle_beta   90.00
_cell.angle_gamma   90.00
#
_symmetry.space_group_name_H-M   'P 1'
#
loop_
_entity.id
_entity.type
_entity.pdbx_description
1 polymer ?
#
loop_
_entity_poly.entity_id
_entity_poly.type
_entity_poly.pdbx_seq_one_letter_code
_entity_poly.pdbx_strand_id
1 'polypeptide(L)'
;MPSQLQEDGTVTKLLFCYQTAWQRRLLHLYGQQMCLLDNTYRTCRYSVPLFFLCVRTNVCYAVVGLFVTQSETTADVKEALQVFKEWNPDWSPSHFMVDFSEVEIGALEEEFQGEIAVTVEIC
;
A
#
# COMPACT_ATOMS: atom_id res chain seq x y z
N MET A 1 7.79 -18.69 -1.03
CA MET A 1 7.08 -19.48 -2.08
C MET A 1 7.86 -19.33 -3.38
N PRO A 2 8.25 -20.41 -4.07
CA PRO A 2 8.92 -20.30 -5.36
C PRO A 2 7.93 -19.75 -6.40
N SER A 3 8.37 -18.74 -7.15
CA SER A 3 7.63 -18.19 -8.27
C SER A 3 7.30 -19.28 -9.29
N GLN A 4 6.06 -19.30 -9.77
CA GLN A 4 5.65 -20.22 -10.83
C GLN A 4 6.11 -19.65 -12.17
N LEU A 5 6.91 -20.41 -12.92
CA LEU A 5 7.31 -20.05 -14.28
C LEU A 5 6.17 -20.43 -15.22
N GLN A 6 5.55 -19.43 -15.86
CA GLN A 6 4.63 -19.63 -16.97
C GLN A 6 5.44 -19.68 -18.28
N GLU A 7 4.98 -20.45 -19.28
CA GLU A 7 5.71 -20.76 -20.53
C GLU A 7 6.09 -19.56 -21.43
N ASP A 8 5.77 -18.32 -21.03
CA ASP A 8 6.08 -17.07 -21.74
C ASP A 8 7.25 -16.27 -21.12
N GLY A 9 8.01 -16.86 -20.19
CA GLY A 9 9.13 -16.17 -19.51
C GLY A 9 8.71 -15.07 -18.52
N THR A 10 7.41 -14.83 -18.36
CA THR A 10 6.87 -13.88 -17.39
C THR A 10 6.75 -14.56 -16.02
N VAL A 11 7.51 -14.07 -15.04
CA VAL A 11 7.48 -14.56 -13.66
C VAL A 11 6.21 -14.02 -12.99
N THR A 12 5.20 -14.86 -12.77
CA THR A 12 3.98 -14.45 -12.07
C THR A 12 4.28 -14.31 -10.58
N LYS A 13 4.19 -13.09 -10.06
CA LYS A 13 4.34 -12.81 -8.64
C LYS A 13 3.00 -12.83 -7.93
N LEU A 14 2.99 -13.23 -6.65
CA LEU A 14 1.79 -13.14 -5.82
C LEU A 14 1.52 -11.67 -5.47
N LEU A 15 0.41 -11.14 -5.96
CA LEU A 15 -0.18 -9.88 -5.53
C LEU A 15 -1.66 -10.12 -5.23
N PHE A 16 -2.07 -9.81 -4.00
CA PHE A 16 -3.47 -9.86 -3.60
C PHE A 16 -3.86 -8.51 -3.02
N CYS A 17 -4.77 -7.81 -3.68
CA CYS A 17 -5.34 -6.55 -3.19
C CYS A 17 -6.80 -6.77 -2.82
N TYR A 18 -7.25 -6.15 -1.73
CA TYR A 18 -8.63 -6.22 -1.30
C TYR A 18 -9.13 -4.87 -0.79
N GLN A 19 -10.31 -4.49 -1.28
CA GLN A 19 -10.99 -3.26 -0.89
C GLN A 19 -12.50 -3.42 -1.04
N THR A 20 -13.25 -3.15 0.03
CA THR A 20 -14.72 -3.11 -0.01
C THR A 20 -15.23 -1.77 -0.54
N ALA A 21 -16.48 -1.72 -1.00
CA ALA A 21 -17.12 -0.47 -1.41
C ALA A 21 -17.16 0.58 -0.27
N TRP A 22 -17.31 0.14 0.98
CA TRP A 22 -17.28 1.03 2.15
C TRP A 22 -15.88 1.61 2.37
N GLN A 23 -14.83 0.80 2.22
CA GLN A 23 -13.44 1.25 2.30
C GLN A 23 -13.09 2.25 1.20
N ARG A 24 -13.53 2.02 -0.04
CA ARG A 24 -13.39 2.98 -1.15
C ARG A 24 -14.03 4.32 -0.83
N ARG A 25 -15.25 4.29 -0.28
CA ARG A 25 -15.95 5.51 0.15
C ARG A 25 -15.17 6.26 1.23
N LEU A 26 -14.60 5.57 2.21
CA LEU A 26 -13.78 6.22 3.23
C LEU A 26 -12.49 6.82 2.66
N LEU A 27 -11.82 6.10 1.76
CA LEU A 27 -10.63 6.60 1.08
C LEU A 27 -10.94 7.88 0.29
N HIS A 28 -12.07 7.93 -0.41
CA HIS A 28 -12.50 9.13 -1.13
C HIS A 28 -12.76 10.32 -0.19
N LEU A 29 -13.36 10.10 0.98
CA LEU A 29 -13.72 11.17 1.93
C LEU A 29 -12.53 11.68 2.76
N TYR A 30 -11.62 10.80 3.16
CA TYR A 30 -10.56 11.12 4.14
C TYR A 30 -9.14 10.93 3.60
N GLY A 31 -8.96 10.19 2.50
CA GLY A 31 -7.64 9.81 1.98
C GLY A 31 -6.90 10.88 1.18
N GLN A 32 -7.49 12.06 0.99
CA GLN A 32 -6.86 13.15 0.24
C GLN A 32 -5.77 13.88 1.05
N GLN A 33 -5.95 13.99 2.37
CA GLN A 33 -5.00 14.73 3.21
C GLN A 33 -3.86 13.84 3.70
N MET A 34 -4.19 12.72 4.35
CA MET A 34 -3.20 11.84 4.95
C MET A 34 -3.64 10.39 4.86
N CYS A 35 -2.80 9.57 4.23
CA CYS A 35 -2.89 8.12 4.27
C CYS A 35 -1.77 7.55 5.13
N LEU A 36 -1.97 6.35 5.65
CA LEU A 36 -0.99 5.61 6.41
C LEU A 36 -0.81 4.26 5.75
N LEU A 37 0.42 3.85 5.55
CA LEU A 37 0.76 2.51 5.09
C LEU A 37 1.49 1.81 6.24
N ASP A 38 0.87 0.76 6.77
CA ASP A 38 1.40 -0.02 7.88
C ASP A 38 1.75 -1.43 7.40
N ASN A 39 3.00 -1.84 7.61
CA ASN A 39 3.51 -3.15 7.23
C ASN A 39 3.63 -4.05 8.46
N THR A 40 2.69 -4.98 8.59
CA THR A 40 2.60 -5.87 9.77
C THR A 40 3.58 -7.05 9.75
N TYR A 41 4.48 -7.11 8.75
CA TYR A 41 5.39 -8.25 8.56
C TYR A 41 6.39 -8.43 9.72
N ARG A 42 6.94 -7.34 10.30
CA ARG A 42 7.98 -7.43 11.35
C ARG A 42 7.51 -8.10 12.65
N THR A 43 6.21 -8.21 12.88
CA THR A 43 5.66 -8.57 14.19
C THR A 43 5.09 -9.98 14.27
N CYS A 44 4.79 -10.65 13.14
CA CYS A 44 3.98 -11.87 13.15
C CYS A 44 4.56 -13.15 12.50
N ARG A 45 5.80 -13.16 11.97
CA ARG A 45 6.40 -14.34 11.29
C ARG A 45 5.52 -14.95 10.18
N TYR A 46 4.70 -14.14 9.51
CA TYR A 46 3.96 -14.60 8.33
C TYR A 46 4.94 -14.94 7.19
N SER A 47 4.53 -15.83 6.30
CA SER A 47 5.37 -16.28 5.17
C SER A 47 5.40 -15.29 3.99
N VAL A 48 4.57 -14.23 4.05
CA VAL A 48 4.36 -13.22 3.01
C VAL A 48 4.11 -11.83 3.64
N PRO A 49 4.64 -10.74 3.07
CA PRO A 49 4.39 -9.37 3.55
C PRO A 49 2.91 -8.96 3.42
N LEU A 50 2.38 -8.35 4.48
CA LEU A 50 0.98 -7.89 4.57
C LEU A 50 0.96 -6.40 4.96
N PHE A 51 0.33 -5.62 4.11
CA PHE A 51 0.21 -4.17 4.24
C PHE A 51 -1.23 -3.74 4.45
N PHE A 52 -1.42 -2.73 5.30
CA PHE A 52 -2.70 -2.06 5.51
C PHE A 52 -2.61 -0.61 5.07
N LEU A 53 -3.55 -0.21 4.21
CA LEU A 53 -3.77 1.20 3.88
C LEU A 53 -4.84 1.74 4.84
N CYS A 54 -4.48 2.77 5.59
CA CYS A 54 -5.31 3.36 6.62
C CYS A 54 -5.51 4.86 6.38
N VAL A 55 -6.62 5.41 6.86
CA VAL A 55 -6.90 6.86 6.85
C VAL A 55 -7.36 7.32 8.21
N ARG A 56 -7.06 8.57 8.56
CA ARG A 56 -7.57 9.20 9.77
C ARG A 56 -8.99 9.73 9.52
N THR A 57 -9.98 9.13 10.18
CA THR A 57 -11.33 9.69 10.22
C THR A 57 -11.46 10.70 11.35
N ASN A 58 -12.64 11.31 11.49
CA ASN A 58 -12.92 12.25 12.59
C ASN A 58 -12.88 11.60 13.99
N VAL A 59 -12.92 10.27 14.08
CA VAL A 59 -13.02 9.54 15.35
C VAL A 59 -11.82 8.63 15.59
N CYS A 60 -11.37 7.89 14.57
CA CYS A 60 -10.28 6.93 14.67
C CYS A 60 -9.57 6.69 13.33
N TYR A 61 -8.48 5.93 13.36
CA TYR A 61 -7.89 5.37 12.15
C TYR A 61 -8.71 4.17 11.68
N ALA A 62 -8.96 4.11 10.37
CA ALA A 62 -9.71 3.03 9.74
C ALA A 62 -8.93 2.43 8.57
N VAL A 63 -8.95 1.11 8.47
CA VAL A 63 -8.35 0.35 7.35
C VAL A 63 -9.24 0.50 6.12
N VAL A 64 -8.70 1.13 5.08
CA VAL A 64 -9.36 1.40 3.79
C VAL A 64 -8.78 0.59 2.63
N GLY A 65 -7.82 -0.29 2.89
CA GLY A 65 -7.32 -1.24 1.93
C GLY A 65 -6.38 -2.22 2.61
N LEU A 66 -6.24 -3.41 2.04
CA LEU A 66 -5.20 -4.34 2.44
C LEU A 66 -4.62 -5.01 1.20
N PHE A 67 -3.33 -5.30 1.25
CA PHE A 67 -2.69 -6.07 0.20
C PHE A 67 -1.57 -6.95 0.71
N VAL A 68 -1.35 -8.04 0.00
CA VAL A 68 -0.31 -9.04 0.27
C VAL A 68 0.55 -9.16 -0.96
N THR A 69 1.86 -9.02 -0.78
CA THR A 69 2.86 -9.20 -1.85
C THR A 69 3.64 -10.49 -1.63
N GLN A 70 4.29 -10.99 -2.68
CA GLN A 70 5.19 -12.14 -2.55
C GLN A 70 6.48 -11.78 -1.79
N SER A 71 6.99 -10.58 -2.04
CA SER A 71 8.24 -10.06 -1.50
C SER A 71 8.08 -8.60 -1.09
N GLU A 72 8.96 -8.13 -0.21
CA GLU A 72 9.00 -6.75 0.25
C GLU A 72 9.95 -5.95 -0.64
N THR A 73 9.58 -5.78 -1.91
CA THR A 73 10.35 -4.95 -2.86
C THR A 73 9.55 -3.73 -3.28
N THR A 74 10.26 -2.65 -3.61
CA THR A 74 9.67 -1.37 -4.04
C THR A 74 8.70 -1.56 -5.20
N ALA A 75 9.08 -2.42 -6.16
CA ALA A 75 8.25 -2.73 -7.31
C ALA A 75 6.93 -3.44 -6.92
N ASP A 76 6.95 -4.36 -5.96
CA ASP A 76 5.77 -5.12 -5.56
C ASP A 76 4.78 -4.23 -4.78
N VAL A 77 5.28 -3.34 -3.92
CA VAL A 77 4.45 -2.36 -3.19
C VAL A 77 3.85 -1.34 -4.16
N LYS A 78 4.66 -0.85 -5.12
CA LYS A 78 4.20 0.07 -6.17
C LYS A 78 3.08 -0.53 -7.01
N GLU A 79 3.23 -1.78 -7.45
CA GLU A 79 2.18 -2.48 -8.21
C GLU A 79 0.87 -2.56 -7.42
N ALA A 80 0.94 -2.82 -6.11
CA ALA A 80 -0.24 -2.79 -5.25
C ALA A 80 -0.88 -1.39 -5.19
N LEU A 81 -0.08 -0.34 -5.03
CA LEU A 81 -0.55 1.05 -5.00
C LEU A 81 -1.22 1.47 -6.31
N GLN A 82 -0.71 1.00 -7.45
CA GLN A 82 -1.32 1.22 -8.77
C GLN A 82 -2.73 0.63 -8.84
N VAL A 83 -2.92 -0.59 -8.34
CA VAL A 83 -4.26 -1.22 -8.27
C VAL A 83 -5.22 -0.35 -7.43
N PHE A 84 -4.76 0.19 -6.29
CA PHE A 84 -5.60 1.08 -5.49
C PHE A 84 -5.92 2.41 -6.20
N LYS A 85 -5.00 2.97 -7.01
CA LYS A 85 -5.27 4.15 -7.85
C LYS A 85 -6.28 3.84 -8.96
N GLU A 86 -6.15 2.70 -9.63
CA GLU A 86 -7.12 2.26 -10.64
C GLU A 86 -8.53 2.10 -10.05
N TRP A 87 -8.63 1.55 -8.84
CA TRP A 87 -9.91 1.40 -8.16
C TRP A 87 -10.47 2.72 -7.63
N ASN A 88 -9.62 3.73 -7.43
CA ASN A 88 -9.96 5.01 -6.83
C ASN A 88 -9.35 6.15 -7.65
N PRO A 89 -9.88 6.45 -8.85
CA PRO A 89 -9.27 7.42 -9.77
C PRO A 89 -9.20 8.85 -9.22
N ASP A 90 -10.09 9.20 -8.28
CA ASP A 90 -10.10 10.51 -7.60
C ASP A 90 -9.16 10.56 -6.39
N TRP A 91 -8.45 9.47 -6.05
CA TRP A 91 -7.58 9.42 -4.89
C TRP A 91 -6.23 10.07 -5.20
N SER A 92 -5.99 11.22 -4.59
CA SER A 92 -4.77 12.00 -4.71
C SER A 92 -4.31 12.44 -3.31
N PRO A 93 -3.70 11.53 -2.53
CA PRO A 93 -3.21 11.85 -1.20
C PRO A 93 -2.13 12.93 -1.27
N SER A 94 -2.07 13.82 -0.29
CA SER A 94 -0.99 14.82 -0.16
C SER A 94 0.10 14.41 0.83
N HIS A 95 -0.21 13.53 1.78
CA HIS A 95 0.73 13.02 2.76
C HIS A 95 0.56 11.52 2.91
N PHE A 96 1.69 10.83 3.08
CA PHE A 96 1.73 9.47 3.56
C PHE A 96 2.53 9.39 4.85
N MET A 97 2.00 8.64 5.81
CA MET A 97 2.75 8.19 6.98
C MET A 97 3.13 6.72 6.76
N VAL A 98 4.41 6.41 6.86
CA VAL A 98 4.96 5.07 6.65
C VAL A 98 5.98 4.73 7.72
N ASP A 99 6.27 3.45 7.87
CA ASP A 99 7.41 3.01 8.65
C ASP A 99 8.73 3.48 8.02
N PHE A 100 9.82 3.49 8.78
CA PHE A 100 11.17 3.79 8.25
C PHE A 100 11.70 2.65 7.37
N SER A 101 11.03 2.44 6.23
CA SER A 101 11.30 1.40 5.24
C SER A 101 11.60 2.04 3.89
N GLU A 102 12.85 1.90 3.42
CA GLU A 102 13.27 2.41 2.11
C GLU A 102 12.41 1.85 0.97
N VAL A 103 11.86 0.64 1.15
CA VAL A 103 10.98 -0.02 0.18
C VAL A 103 9.67 0.74 0.01
N GLU A 104 9.02 1.09 1.12
CA GLU A 104 7.73 1.80 1.12
C GLU A 104 7.90 3.25 0.66
N ILE A 105 8.93 3.92 1.20
CA ILE A 105 9.27 5.29 0.83
C ILE A 105 9.54 5.36 -0.67
N GLY A 106 10.40 4.49 -1.21
CA GLY A 106 10.70 4.46 -2.64
C GLY A 106 9.48 4.16 -3.51
N ALA A 107 8.58 3.27 -3.05
CA ALA A 107 7.40 2.90 -3.84
C ALA A 107 6.42 4.08 -3.94
N LEU A 108 6.25 4.80 -2.83
CA LEU A 108 5.43 6.00 -2.76
C LEU A 108 6.04 7.15 -3.57
N GLU A 109 7.34 7.39 -3.45
CA GLU A 109 8.04 8.44 -4.22
C GLU A 109 7.96 8.18 -5.73
N GLU A 110 8.12 6.93 -6.17
CA GLU A 110 8.01 6.57 -7.58
C GLU A 110 6.58 6.68 -8.12
N GLU A 111 5.59 6.29 -7.33
CA GLU A 111 4.18 6.22 -7.77
C GLU A 111 3.45 7.57 -7.70
N PHE A 112 3.88 8.44 -6.78
CA PHE A 112 3.29 9.76 -6.58
C PHE A 112 4.24 10.93 -6.92
N GLN A 113 5.42 10.65 -7.50
CA GLN A 113 6.35 11.59 -8.16
C GLN A 113 6.59 12.92 -7.43
N GLY A 114 6.63 12.91 -6.09
CA GLY A 114 6.90 14.10 -5.27
C GLY A 114 5.70 15.01 -4.99
N GLU A 115 4.47 14.61 -5.36
CA GLU A 115 3.24 15.31 -4.93
C GLU A 115 2.86 15.00 -3.47
N ILE A 116 3.58 14.07 -2.84
CA ILE A 116 3.32 13.62 -1.49
C ILE A 116 4.47 13.92 -0.53
N ALA A 117 4.12 14.45 0.64
CA ALA A 117 5.04 14.50 1.76
C ALA A 117 5.02 13.14 2.49
N VAL A 118 6.16 12.45 2.50
CA VAL A 118 6.34 11.19 3.22
C VAL A 118 6.85 11.49 4.62
N THR A 119 6.08 11.10 5.63
CA THR A 119 6.44 11.23 7.04
C THR A 119 6.74 9.86 7.61
N VAL A 120 7.89 9.73 8.27
CA VAL A 120 8.32 8.48 8.90
C VAL A 120 7.75 8.41 10.32
N GLU A 121 7.12 7.29 10.67
CA GLU A 121 6.73 7.01 12.05
C GLU A 121 7.98 6.68 12.89
N ILE A 122 8.36 7.59 13.80
CA ILE A 122 9.47 7.37 14.75
C ILE A 122 8.88 6.68 15.98
N CYS A 123 9.08 5.38 16.10
CA CYS A 123 8.85 4.62 17.33
C CYS A 123 9.91 4.93 18.40
#